data_AF-A0A930M5P3-F1
#
_entry.id   AF-A0A930M5P3-F1
#
_cell.length_a   1.000
_cell.length_b   1.000
_cell.length_c   1.000
_cell.angle_alpha   90.00
_cell.angle_beta   90.00
_cell.angle_gamma   90.00
#
_symmetry.space_group_name_H-M   'P 1'
#
loop_
_entity.id
_entity.type
_entity.pdbx_description
1 polymer ?
#
loop_
_entity_poly.entity_id
_entity_poly.type
_entity_poly.pdbx_seq_one_letter_code
_entity_poly.pdbx_strand_id
1 'polypeptide(L)'
;MQDNYTPQELNEQKERIKDDLLVSAAPDAHPHAYLLAGQPGAGKTKLADICARAHGGNIIFISSDEYRRYHPRFTELQAQYGDEAVLHTQQFAGKMTEALIDDLSREQYHLIIEGTLRTTEVPLRTHDLLSSRGYDVSLNVILVRPEKSYLSTQKRYRLMDEAGLTPRMTPREHHDRVVRSLVDNLHMLYEQDTFQGIRVYNRAGECLYDKEKTPFRDPSDLFREEFSRELTSREKTDIEEDYAPYVGRAKVEETLRAYAEFFSQEERGKGGRCIRKKLPVPAPAGVQFPMAAGTSNFHIVSIARKTSMSTKSDPIQSQPKDGAHQ
;
A
#
# COMPACT_ATOMS: atom_id res chain seq x y z
N MET A 1 26.62 -6.71 0.25
CA MET A 1 26.75 -5.53 1.13
C MET A 1 26.59 -6.03 2.54
N GLN A 2 27.48 -5.66 3.45
CA GLN A 2 27.32 -5.98 4.86
C GLN A 2 26.18 -5.11 5.39
N ASP A 3 25.21 -5.71 6.08
CA ASP A 3 24.08 -4.98 6.64
C ASP A 3 24.63 -3.89 7.57
N ASN A 4 24.19 -2.65 7.37
CA ASN A 4 24.52 -1.52 8.23
C ASN A 4 23.69 -1.52 9.52
N TYR A 5 23.28 -2.70 9.99
CA TYR A 5 22.60 -2.95 11.26
C TYR A 5 22.84 -4.38 11.73
N THR A 6 22.80 -4.53 13.05
CA THR A 6 22.97 -5.81 13.73
C THR A 6 21.63 -6.54 13.86
N PRO A 7 21.64 -7.87 14.02
CA PRO A 7 20.42 -8.62 14.33
C PRO A 7 19.74 -8.16 15.62
N GLN A 8 20.51 -7.72 16.62
CA GLN A 8 19.97 -7.19 17.87
C GLN A 8 19.17 -5.90 17.63
N GLU A 9 19.74 -4.94 16.90
CA GLU A 9 19.04 -3.69 16.57
C GLU A 9 17.77 -3.94 15.77
N LEU A 10 17.78 -4.92 14.83
CA LEU A 10 16.57 -5.32 14.11
C LEU A 10 15.50 -5.82 15.09
N ASN A 11 15.86 -6.70 16.03
CA ASN A 11 14.92 -7.26 16.99
C ASN A 11 14.36 -6.18 17.94
N GLU A 12 15.19 -5.27 18.44
CA GLU A 12 14.76 -4.17 19.29
C GLU A 12 13.72 -3.28 18.60
N GLN A 13 13.94 -2.96 17.31
CA GLN A 13 12.97 -2.19 16.54
C GLN A 13 11.70 -2.98 16.24
N LYS A 14 11.81 -4.30 16.02
CA LYS A 14 10.67 -5.18 15.80
C LYS A 14 9.74 -5.22 17.00
N GLU A 15 10.28 -5.44 18.21
CA GLU A 15 9.47 -5.45 19.45
C GLU A 15 8.78 -4.09 19.66
N ARG A 16 9.51 -2.99 19.45
CA ARG A 16 8.92 -1.64 19.54
C ARG A 16 7.77 -1.41 18.56
N ILE A 17 7.94 -1.81 17.29
CA ILE A 17 6.90 -1.67 16.28
C ILE A 17 5.71 -2.56 16.63
N LYS A 18 5.97 -3.79 17.09
CA LYS A 18 4.93 -4.74 17.50
C LYS A 18 4.10 -4.17 18.64
N ASP A 19 4.72 -3.63 19.69
CA ASP A 19 4.03 -2.98 20.80
C ASP A 19 3.10 -1.85 20.31
N ASP A 20 3.58 -1.01 19.38
CA ASP A 20 2.78 0.07 18.80
C ASP A 20 1.57 -0.47 17.98
N LEU A 21 1.76 -1.58 17.26
CA LEU A 21 0.71 -2.20 16.43
C LEU A 21 -0.36 -2.91 17.26
N LEU A 22 -0.02 -3.45 18.43
CA LEU A 22 -0.91 -4.26 19.27
C LEU A 22 -1.87 -3.43 20.14
N VAL A 23 -1.70 -2.11 20.24
CA VAL A 23 -2.51 -1.23 21.10
C VAL A 23 -4.02 -1.38 20.88
N SER A 24 -4.46 -1.66 19.65
CA SER A 24 -5.87 -1.76 19.28
C SER A 24 -6.23 -3.06 18.56
N ALA A 25 -5.41 -4.10 18.72
CA ALA A 25 -5.61 -5.38 18.04
C ALA A 25 -5.67 -6.53 19.06
N ALA A 26 -6.55 -7.50 18.80
CA ALA A 26 -6.72 -8.73 19.54
C ALA A 26 -6.70 -9.93 18.56
N PRO A 27 -6.14 -11.08 18.97
CA PRO A 27 -6.21 -12.32 18.20
C PRO A 27 -7.65 -12.75 17.93
N ASP A 28 -7.83 -13.50 16.85
CA ASP A 28 -9.11 -14.14 16.49
C ASP A 28 -8.90 -15.62 16.15
N ALA A 29 -9.91 -16.45 16.40
CA ALA A 29 -9.86 -17.89 16.10
C ALA A 29 -9.95 -18.18 14.59
N HIS A 30 -10.43 -17.23 13.80
CA HIS A 30 -10.59 -17.30 12.35
C HIS A 30 -9.92 -16.09 11.70
N PRO A 31 -8.57 -16.02 11.75
CA PRO A 31 -7.88 -14.82 11.31
C PRO A 31 -7.96 -14.67 9.78
N HIS A 32 -8.04 -13.42 9.35
CA HIS A 32 -8.12 -13.04 7.94
C HIS A 32 -6.85 -12.28 7.56
N ALA A 33 -6.33 -12.55 6.37
CA ALA A 33 -5.23 -11.81 5.78
C ALA A 33 -5.63 -11.19 4.43
N TYR A 34 -5.49 -9.88 4.32
CA TYR A 34 -5.75 -9.12 3.10
C TYR A 34 -4.42 -8.67 2.50
N LEU A 35 -4.01 -9.32 1.41
CA LEU A 35 -2.86 -8.87 0.63
C LEU A 35 -3.35 -7.74 -0.28
N LEU A 36 -2.88 -6.53 -0.06
CA LEU A 36 -3.25 -5.38 -0.88
C LEU A 36 -2.28 -5.22 -2.04
N ALA A 37 -2.80 -4.98 -3.24
CA ALA A 37 -2.01 -4.76 -4.44
C ALA A 37 -2.46 -3.51 -5.19
N GLY A 38 -1.51 -2.83 -5.82
CA GLY A 38 -1.73 -1.60 -6.57
C GLY A 38 -0.43 -0.86 -6.79
N GLN A 39 -0.33 -0.15 -7.92
CA GLN A 39 0.83 0.69 -8.21
C GLN A 39 0.98 1.83 -7.18
N PRO A 40 2.17 2.44 -7.06
CA PRO A 40 2.36 3.63 -6.24
C PRO A 40 1.35 4.72 -6.60
N GLY A 41 0.79 5.37 -5.58
CA GLY A 41 -0.22 6.43 -5.77
C GLY A 41 -1.61 5.93 -6.15
N ALA A 42 -1.86 4.62 -6.31
CA ALA A 42 -3.21 4.13 -6.62
C ALA A 42 -4.24 4.40 -5.49
N GLY A 43 -3.80 4.52 -4.23
CA GLY A 43 -4.66 4.80 -3.09
C GLY A 43 -5.01 3.58 -2.25
N LYS A 44 -4.06 2.64 -2.10
CA LYS A 44 -4.20 1.41 -1.30
C LYS A 44 -4.65 1.66 0.14
N THR A 45 -4.36 2.82 0.73
CA THR A 45 -4.88 3.21 2.06
C THR A 45 -6.40 3.13 2.13
N LYS A 46 -7.12 3.48 1.05
CA LYS A 46 -8.58 3.35 1.01
C LYS A 46 -9.04 1.89 1.07
N LEU A 47 -8.30 0.98 0.43
CA LEU A 47 -8.54 -0.46 0.56
C LEU A 47 -8.28 -0.95 1.98
N ALA A 48 -7.18 -0.48 2.60
CA ALA A 48 -6.87 -0.79 3.99
C ALA A 48 -7.99 -0.32 4.92
N ASP A 49 -8.54 0.89 4.72
CA ASP A 49 -9.70 1.40 5.48
C ASP A 49 -10.94 0.53 5.35
N ILE A 50 -11.21 -0.02 4.15
CA ILE A 50 -12.36 -0.90 3.91
C ILE A 50 -12.17 -2.21 4.68
N CYS A 51 -10.98 -2.81 4.59
CA CYS A 51 -10.65 -4.03 5.31
C CYS A 51 -10.70 -3.80 6.83
N ALA A 52 -10.15 -2.68 7.32
CA ALA A 52 -10.19 -2.33 8.73
C ALA A 52 -11.62 -2.17 9.28
N ARG A 53 -12.50 -1.53 8.51
CA ARG A 53 -13.91 -1.41 8.90
C ARG A 53 -14.64 -2.75 8.94
N ALA A 54 -14.31 -3.68 8.04
CA ALA A 54 -14.90 -5.02 8.05
C ALA A 54 -14.61 -5.78 9.36
N HIS A 55 -13.52 -5.44 10.04
CA HIS A 55 -13.10 -6.02 11.33
C HIS A 55 -13.33 -5.10 12.52
N GLY A 56 -14.12 -4.02 12.37
CA GLY A 56 -14.35 -3.06 13.46
C GLY A 56 -13.09 -2.38 13.98
N GLY A 57 -12.02 -2.32 13.19
CA GLY A 57 -10.69 -1.84 13.57
C GLY A 57 -9.77 -2.91 14.18
N ASN A 58 -10.24 -4.13 14.44
CA ASN A 58 -9.42 -5.23 14.95
C ASN A 58 -8.56 -5.88 13.86
N ILE A 59 -7.61 -5.13 13.30
CA ILE A 59 -6.73 -5.63 12.25
C ILE A 59 -5.43 -4.84 12.21
N ILE A 60 -4.32 -5.52 11.91
CA ILE A 60 -3.00 -4.90 11.87
C ILE A 60 -2.61 -4.59 10.43
N PHE A 61 -2.27 -3.32 10.16
CA PHE A 61 -1.75 -2.89 8.87
C PHE A 61 -0.22 -2.99 8.85
N ILE A 62 0.30 -3.79 7.91
CA ILE A 62 1.73 -4.00 7.69
C ILE A 62 2.14 -3.35 6.38
N SER A 63 2.94 -2.29 6.45
CA SER A 63 3.52 -1.61 5.29
C SER A 63 5.03 -1.46 5.45
N SER A 64 5.78 -2.09 4.54
CA SER A 64 7.25 -2.06 4.55
C SER A 64 7.82 -0.65 4.53
N ASP A 65 7.14 0.28 3.86
CA ASP A 65 7.59 1.66 3.73
C ASP A 65 7.55 2.43 5.06
N GLU A 66 6.65 2.09 5.97
CA GLU A 66 6.57 2.72 7.30
C GLU A 66 7.74 2.32 8.21
N TYR A 67 8.34 1.16 7.95
CA TYR A 67 9.40 0.60 8.79
C TYR A 67 10.79 1.18 8.49
N ARG A 68 10.98 1.83 7.34
CA ARG A 68 12.27 2.42 6.94
C ARG A 68 12.81 3.41 7.96
N ARG A 69 11.93 4.23 8.55
CA ARG A 69 12.30 5.24 9.55
C ARG A 69 12.82 4.65 10.87
N TYR A 70 12.53 3.37 11.13
CA TYR A 70 13.01 2.65 12.30
C TYR A 70 14.41 2.06 12.07
N HIS A 71 14.99 2.24 10.88
CA HIS A 71 16.38 1.89 10.65
C HIS A 71 17.28 2.62 11.67
N PRO A 72 18.21 1.94 12.37
CA PRO A 72 18.97 2.57 13.47
C PRO A 72 19.80 3.78 13.04
N ARG A 73 20.22 3.81 11.76
CA ARG A 73 20.92 4.94 11.13
C ARG A 73 20.05 5.77 10.18
N PHE A 74 18.73 5.78 10.33
CA PHE A 74 17.83 6.44 9.37
C PHE A 74 18.18 7.92 9.17
N THR A 75 18.39 8.67 10.26
CA THR A 75 18.73 10.11 10.21
C THR A 75 20.03 10.37 9.45
N GLU A 76 21.06 9.55 9.67
CA GLU A 76 22.36 9.67 8.99
C GLU A 76 22.24 9.36 7.50
N LEU A 77 21.53 8.28 7.15
CA LEU A 77 21.28 7.91 5.76
C LEU A 77 20.47 8.98 5.03
N GLN A 78 19.45 9.55 5.70
CA GLN A 78 18.63 10.61 5.13
C GLN A 78 19.45 11.89 4.91
N ALA A 79 20.32 12.25 5.85
CA ALA A 79 21.20 13.41 5.73
C ALA A 79 22.24 13.25 4.62
N GLN A 80 22.76 12.03 4.43
CA GLN A 80 23.80 11.74 3.44
C GLN A 80 23.26 11.57 2.01
N TYR A 81 22.12 10.87 1.85
CA TYR A 81 21.63 10.40 0.55
C TYR A 81 20.29 11.02 0.12
N GLY A 82 19.61 11.78 0.99
CA GLY A 82 18.32 12.38 0.67
C GLY A 82 17.30 11.33 0.21
N ASP A 83 16.71 11.52 -0.97
CA ASP A 83 15.75 10.59 -1.58
C ASP A 83 16.33 9.18 -1.83
N GLU A 84 17.65 9.06 -2.02
CA GLU A 84 18.31 7.78 -2.26
C GLU A 84 18.45 6.91 -1.00
N ALA A 85 18.16 7.45 0.19
CA ALA A 85 18.13 6.69 1.45
C ALA A 85 17.18 5.48 1.40
N VAL A 86 16.21 5.49 0.49
CA VAL A 86 15.32 4.36 0.20
C VAL A 86 16.10 3.11 -0.24
N LEU A 87 17.19 3.28 -1.00
CA LEU A 87 18.03 2.18 -1.48
C LEU A 87 18.81 1.53 -0.31
N HIS A 88 19.23 2.34 0.66
CA HIS A 88 19.99 1.88 1.82
C HIS A 88 19.12 1.26 2.92
N THR A 89 17.82 1.60 2.97
CA THR A 89 16.89 1.10 4.00
C THR A 89 16.02 -0.06 3.52
N GLN A 90 16.04 -0.39 2.22
CA GLN A 90 15.14 -1.38 1.62
C GLN A 90 15.27 -2.76 2.25
N GLN A 91 16.51 -3.22 2.51
CA GLN A 91 16.74 -4.54 3.07
C GLN A 91 16.24 -4.64 4.53
N PHE A 92 16.49 -3.63 5.35
CA PHE A 92 15.96 -3.55 6.72
C PHE A 92 14.43 -3.58 6.73
N ALA A 93 13.80 -2.72 5.91
CA ALA A 93 12.35 -2.64 5.80
C ALA A 93 11.72 -3.97 5.35
N GLY A 94 12.36 -4.67 4.42
CA GLY A 94 11.95 -6.01 3.98
C GLY A 94 12.02 -7.03 5.13
N LYS A 95 13.18 -7.16 5.79
CA LYS A 95 13.35 -8.08 6.93
C LYS A 95 12.40 -7.78 8.08
N MET A 96 12.18 -6.50 8.38
CA MET A 96 11.22 -6.07 9.41
C MET A 96 9.80 -6.51 9.06
N THR A 97 9.40 -6.33 7.80
CA THR A 97 8.07 -6.74 7.31
C THR A 97 7.88 -8.25 7.44
N GLU A 98 8.87 -9.04 7.00
CA GLU A 98 8.83 -10.51 7.09
C GLU A 98 8.75 -10.97 8.55
N ALA A 99 9.54 -10.37 9.45
CA ALA A 99 9.54 -10.72 10.87
C ALA A 99 8.21 -10.37 11.56
N LEU A 100 7.62 -9.21 11.25
CA LEU A 100 6.32 -8.82 11.80
C LEU A 100 5.18 -9.70 11.27
N ILE A 101 5.19 -10.06 9.98
CA ILE A 101 4.23 -11.04 9.44
C ILE A 101 4.39 -12.37 10.17
N ASP A 102 5.62 -12.84 10.40
CA ASP A 102 5.87 -14.12 11.09
C ASP A 102 5.33 -14.10 12.53
N ASP A 103 5.68 -13.10 13.33
CA ASP A 103 5.26 -13.04 14.74
C ASP A 103 3.74 -12.87 14.87
N LEU A 104 3.18 -11.89 14.17
CA LEU A 104 1.76 -11.55 14.30
C LEU A 104 0.85 -12.65 13.77
N SER A 105 1.29 -13.42 12.77
CA SER A 105 0.49 -14.54 12.27
C SER A 105 0.57 -15.81 13.10
N ARG A 106 1.64 -16.02 13.88
CA ARG A 106 1.66 -17.09 14.90
C ARG A 106 0.64 -16.81 16.00
N GLU A 107 0.44 -15.53 16.31
CA GLU A 107 -0.49 -15.07 17.34
C GLU A 107 -1.92 -14.85 16.82
N GLN A 108 -2.20 -15.19 15.55
CA GLN A 108 -3.55 -15.20 14.97
C GLN A 108 -4.26 -13.82 14.94
N TYR A 109 -3.51 -12.74 14.72
CA TYR A 109 -4.11 -11.43 14.45
C TYR A 109 -4.64 -11.34 13.02
N HIS A 110 -5.74 -10.61 12.77
CA HIS A 110 -6.08 -10.23 11.40
C HIS A 110 -4.97 -9.33 10.83
N LEU A 111 -4.63 -9.51 9.55
CA LEU A 111 -3.55 -8.78 8.88
C LEU A 111 -4.00 -8.12 7.59
N ILE A 112 -3.55 -6.89 7.36
CA ILE A 112 -3.52 -6.25 6.05
C ILE A 112 -2.06 -6.11 5.67
N ILE A 113 -1.64 -6.71 4.56
CA ILE A 113 -0.25 -6.71 4.11
C ILE A 113 -0.16 -5.91 2.81
N GLU A 114 0.51 -4.76 2.86
CA GLU A 114 0.65 -3.88 1.69
C GLU A 114 1.73 -4.38 0.74
N GLY A 115 1.34 -4.56 -0.53
CA GLY A 115 2.23 -4.91 -1.62
C GLY A 115 1.98 -4.09 -2.88
N THR A 116 2.84 -4.33 -3.87
CA THR A 116 2.74 -3.74 -5.22
C THR A 116 2.48 -4.78 -6.30
N LEU A 117 2.53 -6.07 -5.97
CA LEU A 117 2.39 -7.17 -6.92
C LEU A 117 3.38 -7.09 -8.10
N ARG A 118 4.63 -6.65 -7.82
CA ARG A 118 5.72 -6.60 -8.82
C ARG A 118 6.19 -7.96 -9.28
N THR A 119 6.01 -8.97 -8.43
CA THR A 119 6.31 -10.38 -8.73
C THR A 119 5.19 -11.25 -8.13
N THR A 120 5.10 -12.51 -8.56
CA THR A 120 4.13 -13.47 -8.03
C THR A 120 4.69 -14.26 -6.85
N GLU A 121 6.01 -14.42 -6.73
CA GLU A 121 6.62 -15.29 -5.72
C GLU A 121 6.40 -14.77 -4.30
N VAL A 122 6.47 -13.45 -4.10
CA VAL A 122 6.24 -12.83 -2.78
C VAL A 122 4.82 -13.09 -2.27
N PRO A 123 3.75 -12.71 -2.98
CA PRO A 123 2.38 -12.95 -2.50
C PRO A 123 2.06 -14.46 -2.38
N LEU A 124 2.62 -15.33 -3.23
CA LEU A 124 2.45 -16.78 -3.10
C LEU A 124 3.10 -17.31 -1.81
N ARG A 125 4.35 -16.93 -1.52
CA ARG A 125 5.01 -17.33 -0.26
C ARG A 125 4.28 -16.83 0.97
N THR A 126 3.80 -15.58 0.93
CA THR A 126 2.98 -15.01 2.01
C THR A 126 1.66 -15.76 2.16
N HIS A 127 1.00 -16.10 1.04
CA HIS A 127 -0.20 -16.91 1.05
C HIS A 127 0.03 -18.28 1.69
N ASP A 128 1.06 -19.01 1.29
CA ASP A 128 1.33 -20.37 1.78
C ASP A 128 1.68 -20.36 3.27
N LEU A 129 2.48 -19.38 3.69
CA LEU A 129 2.80 -19.16 5.11
C LEU A 129 1.53 -18.96 5.94
N LEU A 130 0.65 -18.06 5.52
CA LEU A 130 -0.55 -17.70 6.29
C LEU A 130 -1.61 -18.81 6.22
N SER A 131 -1.79 -19.43 5.07
CA SER A 131 -2.71 -20.57 4.90
C SER A 131 -2.28 -21.76 5.78
N SER A 132 -0.97 -22.02 5.87
CA SER A 132 -0.45 -23.06 6.80
C SER A 132 -0.74 -22.77 8.28
N ARG A 133 -1.08 -21.51 8.60
CA ARG A 133 -1.44 -21.02 9.94
C ARG A 133 -2.95 -20.84 10.12
N GLY A 134 -3.78 -21.36 9.20
CA GLY A 134 -5.23 -21.35 9.29
C GLY A 134 -5.89 -20.03 8.90
N TYR A 135 -5.17 -19.13 8.22
CA TYR A 135 -5.74 -17.87 7.75
C TYR A 135 -6.67 -18.07 6.55
N ASP A 136 -7.75 -17.29 6.49
CA ASP A 136 -8.43 -16.98 5.24
C ASP A 136 -7.68 -15.84 4.53
N VAL A 137 -7.05 -16.16 3.39
CA VAL A 137 -6.15 -15.27 2.67
C VAL A 137 -6.82 -14.77 1.38
N SER A 138 -6.93 -13.45 1.23
CA SER A 138 -7.48 -12.83 0.02
C SER A 138 -6.54 -11.80 -0.61
N LEU A 139 -6.54 -11.73 -1.94
CA LEU A 139 -5.85 -10.73 -2.73
C LEU A 139 -6.82 -9.61 -3.13
N ASN A 140 -6.54 -8.39 -2.68
CA ASN A 140 -7.40 -7.24 -2.90
C ASN A 140 -6.63 -6.16 -3.70
N VAL A 141 -7.06 -5.92 -4.92
CA VAL A 141 -6.33 -5.08 -5.88
C VAL A 141 -7.10 -3.79 -6.12
N ILE A 142 -6.40 -2.65 -6.17
CA ILE A 142 -7.01 -1.38 -6.55
C ILE A 142 -6.80 -1.09 -8.04
N LEU A 143 -7.88 -0.81 -8.74
CA LEU A 143 -7.90 -0.43 -10.15
C LEU A 143 -7.97 1.09 -10.29
N VAL A 144 -6.86 1.67 -10.75
CA VAL A 144 -6.71 3.11 -11.01
C VAL A 144 -5.88 3.31 -12.25
N ARG A 145 -6.28 4.25 -13.10
CA ARG A 145 -5.54 4.59 -14.31
C ARG A 145 -4.12 5.11 -14.02
N PRO A 146 -3.11 4.73 -14.83
CA PRO A 146 -1.70 5.04 -14.56
C PRO A 146 -1.39 6.53 -14.43
N GLU A 147 -2.01 7.37 -15.26
CA GLU A 147 -1.87 8.83 -15.20
C GLU A 147 -2.37 9.41 -13.87
N LYS A 148 -3.49 8.91 -13.35
CA LYS A 148 -4.05 9.33 -12.07
C LYS A 148 -3.16 8.89 -10.91
N SER A 149 -2.69 7.64 -10.93
CA SER A 149 -1.82 7.13 -9.87
C SER A 149 -0.46 7.82 -9.87
N TYR A 150 0.13 8.10 -11.03
CA TYR A 150 1.40 8.82 -11.12
C TYR A 150 1.28 10.28 -10.67
N LEU A 151 0.22 11.00 -11.07
CA LEU A 151 -0.02 12.36 -10.54
C LEU A 151 -0.24 12.35 -9.02
N SER A 152 -0.84 11.27 -8.50
CA SER A 152 -1.01 11.10 -7.05
C SER A 152 0.31 10.91 -6.30
N THR A 153 1.32 10.29 -6.90
CA THR A 153 2.64 10.18 -6.25
C THR A 153 3.30 11.57 -6.12
N GLN A 154 3.16 12.41 -7.15
CA GLN A 154 3.69 13.78 -7.16
C GLN A 154 2.92 14.69 -6.20
N LYS A 155 1.58 14.61 -6.19
CA LYS A 155 0.74 15.33 -5.22
C LYS A 155 1.09 14.96 -3.78
N ARG A 156 1.25 13.66 -3.49
CA ARG A 156 1.68 13.18 -2.16
C ARG A 156 3.06 13.74 -1.79
N TYR A 157 4.01 13.74 -2.72
CA TYR A 157 5.34 14.29 -2.48
C TYR A 157 5.24 15.77 -2.05
N ARG A 158 4.52 16.61 -2.80
CA ARG A 158 4.38 18.04 -2.49
C ARG A 158 3.70 18.25 -1.14
N LEU A 159 2.60 17.55 -0.87
CA LEU A 159 1.88 17.66 0.40
C LEU A 159 2.74 17.26 1.61
N MET A 160 3.59 16.24 1.46
CA MET A 160 4.50 15.83 2.54
C MET A 160 5.62 16.86 2.75
N ASP A 161 6.17 17.41 1.67
CA ASP A 161 7.19 18.45 1.71
C ASP A 161 6.66 19.74 2.38
N GLU A 162 5.48 20.20 1.98
CA GLU A 162 4.78 21.36 2.57
C GLU A 162 4.46 21.14 4.05
N ALA A 163 4.21 19.90 4.47
CA ALA A 163 3.98 19.54 5.87
C ALA A 163 5.26 19.39 6.70
N GLY A 164 6.44 19.60 6.12
CA GLY A 164 7.74 19.41 6.77
C GLY A 164 8.03 17.95 7.14
N LEU A 165 7.40 17.01 6.44
CA LEU A 165 7.66 15.58 6.55
C LEU A 165 8.78 15.18 5.57
N THR A 166 9.23 13.92 5.63
CA THR A 166 10.19 13.39 4.66
C THR A 166 9.45 12.74 3.50
N PRO A 167 9.23 13.44 2.36
CA PRO A 167 8.60 12.83 1.20
C PRO A 167 9.53 11.76 0.61
N ARG A 168 8.96 10.92 -0.26
CA ARG A 168 9.74 9.97 -1.07
C ARG A 168 9.37 10.14 -2.52
N MET A 169 10.35 10.49 -3.34
CA MET A 169 10.14 10.54 -4.78
C MET A 169 9.82 9.14 -5.32
N THR A 170 8.86 9.06 -6.23
CA THR A 170 8.58 7.83 -6.98
C THR A 170 8.98 8.07 -8.44
N PRO A 171 10.13 7.52 -8.88
CA PRO A 171 10.55 7.60 -10.28
C PRO A 171 9.45 7.06 -11.20
N ARG A 172 9.25 7.70 -12.34
CA ARG A 172 8.22 7.30 -13.29
C ARG A 172 8.45 5.89 -13.81
N GLU A 173 9.70 5.55 -14.12
CA GLU A 173 10.11 4.24 -14.62
C GLU A 173 9.79 3.14 -13.60
N HIS A 174 9.90 3.45 -12.31
CA HIS A 174 9.52 2.54 -11.24
C HIS A 174 8.00 2.33 -11.20
N HIS A 175 7.23 3.43 -11.22
CA HIS A 175 5.77 3.38 -11.26
C HIS A 175 5.28 2.55 -12.47
N ASP A 176 5.80 2.86 -13.66
CA ASP A 176 5.38 2.26 -14.93
C ASP A 176 5.70 0.77 -15.00
N ARG A 177 6.84 0.36 -14.42
CA ARG A 177 7.17 -1.06 -14.25
C ARG A 177 6.14 -1.78 -13.39
N VAL A 178 5.73 -1.18 -12.26
CA VAL A 178 4.72 -1.79 -11.39
C VAL A 178 3.37 -1.89 -12.09
N VAL A 179 2.95 -0.86 -12.83
CA VAL A 179 1.69 -0.87 -13.58
C VAL A 179 1.64 -2.05 -14.56
N ARG A 180 2.70 -2.26 -15.36
CA ARG A 180 2.74 -3.38 -16.31
C ARG A 180 2.77 -4.73 -15.60
N SER A 181 3.70 -4.91 -14.66
CA SER A 181 3.86 -6.17 -13.94
C SER A 181 2.62 -6.56 -13.14
N LEU A 182 1.87 -5.59 -12.59
CA LEU A 182 0.67 -5.87 -11.81
C LEU A 182 -0.40 -6.59 -12.65
N VAL A 183 -0.62 -6.16 -13.89
CA VAL A 183 -1.63 -6.76 -14.78
C VAL A 183 -1.24 -8.20 -15.13
N ASP A 184 0.00 -8.43 -15.52
CA ASP A 184 0.50 -9.76 -15.88
C ASP A 184 0.55 -10.70 -14.68
N ASN A 185 1.01 -10.22 -13.52
CA ASN A 185 1.06 -11.01 -12.30
C ASN A 185 -0.33 -11.33 -11.76
N LEU A 186 -1.29 -10.42 -11.88
CA LEU A 186 -2.68 -10.68 -11.50
C LEU A 186 -3.29 -11.79 -12.36
N HIS A 187 -3.06 -11.77 -13.68
CA HIS A 187 -3.45 -12.86 -14.58
C HIS A 187 -2.84 -14.19 -14.13
N MET A 188 -1.52 -14.23 -13.90
CA MET A 188 -0.83 -15.46 -13.48
C MET A 188 -1.38 -16.01 -12.15
N LEU A 189 -1.62 -15.16 -11.15
CA LEU A 189 -2.18 -15.59 -9.86
C LEU A 189 -3.63 -16.07 -9.97
N TYR A 190 -4.41 -15.49 -10.89
CA TYR A 190 -5.75 -15.95 -11.19
C TYR A 190 -5.73 -17.35 -11.85
N GLU A 191 -4.90 -17.55 -12.88
CA GLU A 191 -4.77 -18.84 -13.59
C GLU A 191 -4.23 -19.96 -12.71
N GLN A 192 -3.34 -19.65 -11.75
CA GLN A 192 -2.82 -20.60 -10.77
C GLN A 192 -3.87 -21.02 -9.72
N ASP A 193 -5.02 -20.34 -9.67
CA ASP A 193 -6.11 -20.57 -8.73
C ASP A 193 -5.70 -20.60 -7.24
N THR A 194 -4.56 -19.98 -6.90
CA THR A 194 -4.02 -20.04 -5.53
C THR A 194 -4.87 -19.24 -4.56
N PHE A 195 -5.26 -18.01 -4.93
CA PHE A 195 -6.13 -17.18 -4.12
C PHE A 195 -7.59 -17.50 -4.46
N GLN A 196 -8.31 -18.04 -3.49
CA GLN A 196 -9.76 -18.27 -3.61
C GLN A 196 -10.53 -16.94 -3.59
N GLY A 197 -10.10 -15.99 -2.74
CA GLY A 197 -10.62 -14.63 -2.73
C GLY A 197 -9.74 -13.66 -3.53
N ILE A 198 -10.14 -13.31 -4.76
CA ILE A 198 -9.57 -12.17 -5.50
C ILE A 198 -10.65 -11.10 -5.69
N ARG A 199 -10.37 -9.88 -5.24
CA ARG A 199 -11.30 -8.74 -5.36
C ARG A 199 -10.62 -7.53 -5.98
N VAL A 200 -11.33 -6.80 -6.84
CA VAL A 200 -10.85 -5.57 -7.47
C VAL A 200 -11.74 -4.41 -7.04
N TYR A 201 -11.12 -3.33 -6.57
CA TYR A 201 -11.83 -2.14 -6.10
C TYR A 201 -11.39 -0.89 -6.84
N ASN A 202 -12.27 0.12 -6.91
CA ASN A 202 -11.88 1.47 -7.34
C ASN A 202 -11.58 2.38 -6.12
N ARG A 203 -11.19 3.64 -6.38
CA ARG A 203 -10.93 4.64 -5.34
C ARG A 203 -12.16 5.07 -4.53
N ALA A 204 -13.37 4.89 -5.07
CA ALA A 204 -14.60 5.13 -4.32
C ALA A 204 -14.85 4.01 -3.27
N GLY A 205 -14.13 2.89 -3.38
CA GLY A 205 -14.30 1.72 -2.52
C GLY A 205 -15.34 0.74 -3.04
N GLU A 206 -15.80 0.92 -4.28
CA GLU A 206 -16.73 0.00 -4.92
C GLU A 206 -15.98 -1.26 -5.36
N CYS A 207 -16.54 -2.43 -5.05
CA CYS A 207 -16.04 -3.72 -5.51
C CYS A 207 -16.48 -3.94 -6.97
N LEU A 208 -15.54 -3.84 -7.90
CA LEU A 208 -15.77 -4.01 -9.34
C LEU A 208 -15.74 -5.48 -9.77
N TYR A 209 -15.07 -6.32 -8.99
CA TYR A 209 -14.92 -7.74 -9.26
C TYR A 209 -14.73 -8.52 -7.96
N ASP A 210 -15.35 -9.70 -7.93
CA ASP A 210 -15.23 -10.66 -6.84
C ASP A 210 -15.17 -12.06 -7.45
N LYS A 211 -14.03 -12.75 -7.28
CA LYS A 211 -13.79 -14.06 -7.89
C LYS A 211 -14.85 -15.08 -7.49
N GLU A 212 -15.36 -15.03 -6.26
CA GLU A 212 -16.42 -15.92 -5.80
C GLU A 212 -17.72 -15.75 -6.61
N LYS A 213 -17.99 -14.53 -7.10
CA LYS A 213 -19.22 -14.20 -7.84
C LYS A 213 -19.05 -14.35 -9.35
N THR A 214 -17.85 -14.10 -9.87
CA THR A 214 -17.55 -14.15 -11.30
C THR A 214 -16.27 -14.95 -11.57
N PRO A 215 -16.21 -16.25 -11.23
CA PRO A 215 -14.99 -17.04 -11.19
C PRO A 215 -14.36 -17.32 -12.56
N PHE A 216 -15.11 -17.13 -13.64
CA PHE A 216 -14.67 -17.39 -15.02
C PHE A 216 -14.21 -16.13 -15.77
N ARG A 217 -14.19 -14.97 -15.09
CA ARG A 217 -13.67 -13.73 -15.66
C ARG A 217 -12.30 -13.45 -15.06
N ASP A 218 -11.29 -13.34 -15.91
CA ASP A 218 -9.97 -12.92 -15.46
C ASP A 218 -10.02 -11.46 -14.96
N PRO A 219 -9.64 -11.19 -13.70
CA PRO A 219 -9.66 -9.84 -13.15
C PRO A 219 -8.66 -8.89 -13.84
N SER A 220 -7.60 -9.41 -14.46
CA SER A 220 -6.65 -8.59 -15.20
C SER A 220 -7.24 -7.96 -16.46
N ASP A 221 -8.32 -8.54 -17.02
CA ASP A 221 -9.02 -7.95 -18.16
C ASP A 221 -9.68 -6.62 -17.81
N LEU A 222 -10.14 -6.44 -16.57
CA LEU A 222 -10.67 -5.14 -16.11
C LEU A 222 -9.60 -4.04 -16.19
N PHE A 223 -8.36 -4.37 -15.85
CA PHE A 223 -7.23 -3.43 -15.96
C PHE A 223 -6.93 -3.12 -17.42
N ARG A 224 -6.87 -4.14 -18.29
CA ARG A 224 -6.62 -3.95 -19.73
C ARG A 224 -7.72 -3.11 -20.40
N GLU A 225 -8.99 -3.38 -20.09
CA GLU A 225 -10.15 -2.61 -20.55
C GLU A 225 -10.05 -1.15 -20.09
N GLU A 226 -9.85 -0.92 -18.79
CA GLU A 226 -9.79 0.42 -18.20
C GLU A 226 -8.59 1.24 -18.69
N PHE A 227 -7.44 0.60 -18.85
CA PHE A 227 -6.21 1.29 -19.27
C PHE A 227 -6.19 1.60 -20.76
N SER A 228 -6.90 0.83 -21.56
CA SER A 228 -6.93 1.01 -23.01
C SER A 228 -8.03 1.96 -23.50
N ARG A 229 -9.10 2.20 -22.73
CA ARG A 229 -10.14 3.16 -23.14
C ARG A 229 -9.63 4.60 -23.10
N GLU A 230 -10.26 5.48 -23.88
CA GLU A 230 -10.00 6.91 -23.78
C GLU A 230 -10.61 7.50 -22.50
N LEU A 231 -9.94 8.54 -21.95
CA LEU A 231 -10.50 9.38 -20.92
C LEU A 231 -11.58 10.29 -21.51
N THR A 232 -12.72 10.39 -20.82
CA THR A 232 -13.75 11.38 -21.15
C THR A 232 -13.27 12.80 -20.86
N SER A 233 -13.91 13.81 -21.48
CA SER A 233 -13.60 15.21 -21.20
C SER A 233 -13.76 15.56 -19.72
N ARG A 234 -14.80 15.02 -19.07
CA ARG A 234 -15.03 15.20 -17.63
C ARG A 234 -13.88 14.63 -16.81
N GLU A 235 -13.43 13.41 -17.09
CA GLU A 235 -12.31 12.82 -16.36
C GLU A 235 -11.00 13.60 -16.53
N LYS A 236 -10.76 14.19 -17.71
CA LYS A 236 -9.59 15.05 -17.92
C LYS A 236 -9.69 16.32 -17.07
N THR A 237 -10.86 16.96 -17.05
CA THR A 237 -11.12 18.12 -16.19
C THR A 237 -10.95 17.77 -14.71
N ASP A 238 -11.52 16.66 -14.24
CA ASP A 238 -11.39 16.23 -12.85
C ASP A 238 -9.90 16.00 -12.47
N ILE A 239 -9.11 15.41 -13.37
CA ILE A 239 -7.65 15.26 -13.16
C ILE A 239 -6.96 16.63 -13.08
N GLU A 240 -7.27 17.55 -13.98
CA GLU A 240 -6.68 18.88 -13.95
C GLU A 240 -7.03 19.62 -12.65
N GLU A 241 -8.28 19.59 -12.21
CA GLU A 241 -8.72 20.20 -10.95
C GLU A 241 -8.03 19.57 -9.73
N ASP A 242 -7.91 18.24 -9.70
CA ASP A 242 -7.36 17.50 -8.56
C ASP A 242 -5.84 17.66 -8.38
N TYR A 243 -5.10 17.80 -9.49
CA TYR A 243 -3.64 17.73 -9.48
C TYR A 243 -2.95 19.03 -9.91
N ALA A 244 -3.54 19.87 -10.76
CA ALA A 244 -2.88 21.09 -11.22
C ALA A 244 -2.49 22.06 -10.09
N PRO A 245 -3.27 22.23 -8.99
CA PRO A 245 -2.83 23.04 -7.85
C PRO A 245 -1.52 22.54 -7.22
N TYR A 246 -1.27 21.23 -7.32
CA TYR A 246 -0.12 20.57 -6.70
C TYR A 246 0.99 20.23 -7.65
N VAL A 247 0.80 20.19 -8.98
CA VAL A 247 1.88 19.85 -9.91
C VAL A 247 2.08 20.87 -11.04
N GLY A 248 1.12 21.77 -11.23
CA GLY A 248 1.04 22.70 -12.36
C GLY A 248 0.35 22.09 -13.57
N ARG A 249 -0.47 22.89 -14.28
CA ARG A 249 -1.25 22.45 -15.45
C ARG A 249 -0.38 21.82 -16.54
N ALA A 250 0.74 22.44 -16.87
CA ALA A 250 1.67 21.92 -17.88
C ALA A 250 2.13 20.48 -17.58
N LYS A 251 2.38 20.15 -16.31
CA LYS A 251 2.81 18.81 -15.91
C LYS A 251 1.67 17.79 -15.97
N VAL A 252 0.44 18.22 -15.62
CA VAL A 252 -0.76 17.40 -15.81
C VAL A 252 -0.93 17.05 -17.28
N GLU A 253 -0.89 18.04 -18.16
CA GLU A 253 -1.04 17.83 -19.61
C GLU A 253 0.06 16.92 -20.19
N GLU A 254 1.32 17.15 -19.82
CA GLU A 254 2.45 16.29 -20.21
C GLU A 254 2.20 14.84 -19.78
N THR A 255 1.71 14.64 -18.55
CA THR A 255 1.41 13.32 -18.01
C THR A 255 0.28 12.66 -18.79
N LEU A 256 -0.84 13.37 -19.02
CA LEU A 256 -1.97 12.86 -19.79
C LEU A 256 -1.56 12.43 -21.20
N ARG A 257 -0.76 13.25 -21.89
CA ARG A 257 -0.23 12.90 -23.23
C ARG A 257 0.65 11.65 -23.17
N ALA A 258 1.55 11.60 -22.19
CA ALA A 258 2.50 10.50 -22.09
C ALA A 258 1.87 9.16 -21.67
N TYR A 259 0.68 9.16 -21.07
CA TYR A 259 -0.06 7.93 -20.75
C TYR A 259 -1.13 7.55 -21.77
N ALA A 260 -1.46 8.43 -22.73
CA ALA A 260 -2.45 8.13 -23.78
C ALA A 260 -2.06 6.92 -24.64
N GLU A 261 -0.75 6.67 -24.81
CA GLU A 261 -0.21 5.56 -25.59
C GLU A 261 0.45 4.48 -24.71
N PHE A 262 0.27 4.53 -23.38
CA PHE A 262 1.03 3.69 -22.45
C PHE A 262 0.70 2.20 -22.57
N PHE A 263 -0.55 1.87 -22.89
CA PHE A 263 -0.96 0.55 -23.34
C PHE A 263 -1.38 0.67 -24.81
N SER A 264 -0.60 0.08 -25.71
CA SER A 264 -0.89 0.19 -27.14
C SER A 264 -2.15 -0.59 -27.49
N GLN A 265 -2.78 -0.21 -28.60
CA GLN A 265 -3.95 -0.88 -29.15
C GLN A 265 -3.70 -2.38 -29.45
N GLU A 266 -2.45 -2.83 -29.62
CA GLU A 266 -2.10 -4.22 -29.94
C GLU A 266 -2.18 -5.15 -28.73
N GLU A 267 -1.99 -4.65 -27.51
CA GLU A 267 -2.18 -5.42 -26.28
C GLU A 267 -3.67 -5.72 -26.01
N ARG A 268 -4.59 -5.06 -26.74
CA ARG A 268 -6.03 -5.38 -26.76
C ARG A 268 -6.33 -6.76 -27.37
N GLY A 269 -5.41 -7.37 -28.13
CA GLY A 269 -5.62 -8.61 -28.86
C GLY A 269 -5.13 -9.90 -28.19
N LYS A 270 -4.35 -9.82 -27.11
CA LYS A 270 -3.74 -11.00 -26.47
C LYS A 270 -4.60 -11.67 -25.39
N GLY A 271 -5.56 -10.95 -24.79
CA GLY A 271 -6.54 -11.52 -23.82
C GLY A 271 -7.67 -12.35 -24.45
N GLY A 272 -7.71 -12.48 -25.78
CA GLY A 272 -8.88 -12.98 -26.51
C GLY A 272 -8.83 -14.42 -27.01
N ARG A 273 -7.83 -15.25 -26.65
CA ARG A 273 -7.75 -16.65 -27.10
C ARG A 273 -8.18 -17.65 -26.02
N CYS A 274 -9.25 -17.35 -25.30
CA CYS A 274 -9.97 -18.36 -24.54
C CYS A 274 -10.87 -19.15 -25.50
N ILE A 275 -10.59 -20.44 -25.66
CA ILE A 275 -11.36 -21.38 -26.48
C ILE A 275 -12.78 -21.43 -25.92
N ARG A 276 -13.72 -20.77 -26.60
CA ARG A 276 -15.15 -20.77 -26.26
C ARG A 276 -15.73 -22.19 -26.39
N LYS A 277 -15.77 -22.95 -25.29
CA LYS A 277 -16.81 -23.97 -25.12
C LYS A 277 -18.01 -23.31 -24.45
N LYS A 278 -19.04 -23.03 -25.24
CA LYS A 278 -20.34 -22.55 -24.76
C LYS A 278 -20.94 -23.58 -23.79
N LEU A 279 -21.15 -23.19 -22.53
CA LEU A 279 -22.12 -23.81 -21.65
C LEU A 279 -23.07 -22.72 -21.12
N PRO A 280 -24.37 -23.02 -20.96
CA PRO A 280 -25.38 -22.01 -20.69
C PRO A 280 -25.35 -21.54 -19.23
N VAL A 281 -25.50 -20.22 -19.05
CA VAL A 281 -25.60 -19.55 -17.74
C VAL A 281 -27.08 -19.51 -17.30
N PRO A 282 -27.44 -19.94 -16.08
CA PRO A 282 -28.77 -19.68 -15.54
C PRO A 282 -28.83 -18.27 -14.90
N ALA A 283 -30.00 -17.63 -15.01
CA ALA A 283 -30.26 -16.27 -14.53
C ALA A 283 -30.19 -16.13 -12.99
N PRO A 284 -29.72 -14.99 -12.44
CA PRO A 284 -29.64 -14.81 -11.00
C PRO A 284 -30.99 -14.48 -10.37
N ALA A 285 -31.32 -15.18 -9.28
CA ALA A 285 -32.41 -14.83 -8.37
C ALA A 285 -32.00 -13.64 -7.49
N GLY A 286 -32.89 -12.65 -7.38
CA GLY A 286 -32.67 -11.43 -6.62
C GLY A 286 -32.60 -11.67 -5.11
N VAL A 287 -31.62 -11.03 -4.46
CA VAL A 287 -31.55 -10.92 -3.00
C VAL A 287 -31.23 -9.47 -2.66
N GLN A 288 -32.15 -8.82 -1.95
CA GLN A 288 -31.97 -7.50 -1.33
C GLN A 288 -31.17 -7.64 -0.02
N PHE A 289 -30.22 -6.73 0.20
CA PHE A 289 -29.59 -6.53 1.50
C PHE A 289 -29.99 -5.16 2.09
N PRO A 290 -30.21 -5.07 3.42
CA PRO A 290 -30.63 -3.82 4.06
C PRO A 290 -29.45 -2.86 4.25
N MET A 291 -29.74 -1.58 4.06
CA MET A 291 -28.84 -0.46 4.37
C MET A 291 -28.76 -0.25 5.88
N ALA A 292 -27.55 -0.18 6.43
CA ALA A 292 -27.31 0.34 7.77
C ALA A 292 -26.40 1.58 7.68
N ALA A 293 -26.99 2.72 8.01
CA ALA A 293 -26.32 4.00 8.19
C ALA A 293 -25.67 4.06 9.58
N GLY A 294 -24.44 4.56 9.65
CA GLY A 294 -23.72 4.80 10.90
C GLY A 294 -22.34 5.39 10.60
N THR A 295 -22.26 6.71 10.52
CA THR A 295 -20.99 7.42 10.35
C THR A 295 -20.26 7.49 11.69
N SER A 296 -19.22 6.67 11.86
CA SER A 296 -18.18 6.87 12.87
C SER A 296 -16.84 6.98 12.15
N ASN A 297 -16.19 8.14 12.32
CA ASN A 297 -14.86 8.44 11.76
C ASN A 297 -13.80 7.63 12.50
N PHE A 298 -13.41 6.47 11.97
CA PHE A 298 -12.20 5.76 12.38
C PHE A 298 -11.04 6.19 11.46
N HIS A 299 -10.03 6.84 12.03
CA HIS A 299 -8.75 7.06 11.37
C HIS A 299 -7.87 5.83 11.56
N ILE A 300 -7.36 5.24 10.48
CA ILE A 300 -6.16 4.41 10.58
C ILE A 300 -5.06 5.31 11.13
N VAL A 301 -4.60 5.02 12.34
CA VAL A 301 -3.48 5.74 12.96
C VAL A 301 -2.21 5.31 12.22
N SER A 302 -1.88 6.00 11.14
CA SER A 302 -0.49 6.07 10.68
C SER A 302 0.29 6.69 11.83
N ILE A 303 1.07 5.89 12.55
CA ILE A 303 1.90 6.37 13.66
C ILE A 303 2.82 7.44 13.09
N ALA A 304 2.56 8.71 13.37
CA ALA A 304 3.47 9.81 13.11
C ALA A 304 3.51 10.64 14.39
N ARG A 305 4.27 10.18 15.38
CA ARG A 305 4.59 11.02 16.54
C ARG A 305 5.75 11.94 16.16
N LYS A 306 5.49 13.24 16.21
CA LYS A 306 6.52 14.29 16.29
C LYS A 306 7.43 13.97 17.47
N THR A 307 8.68 13.61 17.20
CA THR A 307 9.75 13.70 18.18
C THR A 307 10.03 15.17 18.43
N SER A 308 9.36 15.77 19.41
CA SER A 308 9.77 17.06 19.96
C SER A 308 11.07 16.85 20.74
N MET A 309 12.20 17.25 20.15
CA MET A 309 13.44 17.47 20.90
C MET A 309 13.19 18.61 21.89
N SER A 310 13.05 18.25 23.16
CA SER A 310 13.18 19.18 24.28
C SER A 310 14.65 19.57 24.39
N THR A 311 14.98 20.77 23.93
CA THR A 311 16.22 21.46 24.31
C THR A 311 16.11 21.81 25.79
N LYS A 312 16.63 20.95 26.67
CA LYS A 312 16.97 21.37 28.03
C LYS A 312 18.19 22.28 27.94
N SER A 313 17.93 23.58 28.02
CA SER A 313 18.93 24.57 28.43
C SER A 313 19.28 24.31 29.90
N ASP A 314 20.56 24.03 30.15
CA ASP A 314 21.13 23.88 31.49
C ASP A 314 20.90 25.14 32.33
N PRO A 315 20.42 25.03 33.59
CA PRO A 315 20.42 26.14 34.52
C PRO A 315 21.81 26.32 35.13
N ILE A 316 22.41 27.48 34.86
CA ILE A 316 23.58 28.01 35.56
C ILE A 316 23.26 28.07 37.06
N GLN A 317 23.88 27.17 37.84
CA GLN A 317 23.92 27.28 39.29
C GLN A 317 24.96 28.33 39.69
N SER A 318 24.47 29.48 40.15
CA SER A 318 25.23 30.46 40.91
C SER A 318 25.52 29.91 42.31
N GLN A 319 26.80 29.68 42.62
CA GLN A 319 27.25 29.49 44.00
C GLN A 319 27.46 30.86 44.70
N PRO A 320 27.11 31.00 45.98
CA PRO A 320 27.42 32.19 46.76
C PRO A 320 28.88 32.20 47.21
N LYS A 321 29.54 33.36 47.09
CA LYS A 321 30.84 33.66 47.70
C LYS A 321 30.62 34.38 49.03
N ASP A 322 30.83 33.67 50.13
CA ASP A 322 31.31 34.20 51.42
C ASP A 322 32.68 33.54 51.66
N GLY A 323 33.77 34.17 52.11
CA GLY A 323 34.04 35.54 52.48
C GLY A 323 35.55 35.71 52.78
N ALA A 324 35.95 36.97 52.94
CA ALA A 324 37.06 37.52 53.74
C ALA A 324 38.53 37.05 53.55
N HIS A 325 39.35 38.05 53.19
CA HIS A 325 40.65 38.42 53.76
C HIS A 325 41.75 37.38 53.98
N GLN A 326 42.86 37.53 53.24
CA GLN A 326 44.11 38.14 53.74
C GLN A 326 45.03 38.53 52.58
#